data_AF-A0A2M7SJH9-F1
#
_entry.id   AF-A0A2M7SJH9-F1
#
_cell.length_a   1.000
_cell.length_b   1.000
_cell.length_c   1.000
_cell.angle_alpha   90.00
_cell.angle_beta   90.00
_cell.angle_gamma   90.00
#
_symmetry.space_group_name_H-M   'P 1'
#
loop_
_entity.id
_entity.type
_entity.pdbx_description
1 polymer ?
#
loop_
_entity_poly.entity_id
_entity_poly.type
_entity_poly.pdbx_seq_one_letter_code
_entity_poly.pdbx_strand_id
1 'polypeptide(L)'
;DIYLPKISCSIIKRIFNNALAFRPQKIIFDVGEGKCDSGRFLSWILKEHFNMNIIETRNQNRKGRGTIICDSKLPLREKFDLILNNIIDNKDYELEREPHPRAGFWSVPCWDTGIFDLFPEGTRIFGWTRCFENGTPDDLEIECYVEKDIPTVFYAQTFCSKNLLAKNLARVYRGLYVDCDGRLTASVKAQIEAFLYLRGT
;
A
#
# COMPACT_ATOMS: atom_id res chain seq x y z
N ASP A 1 17.51 -10.19 -12.34
CA ASP A 1 16.77 -11.32 -11.71
C ASP A 1 17.56 -12.63 -11.74
N ILE A 2 18.77 -12.69 -11.17
CA ILE A 2 19.52 -13.96 -11.03
C ILE A 2 19.24 -14.61 -9.67
N TYR A 3 19.05 -13.81 -8.62
CA TYR A 3 18.98 -14.30 -7.24
C TYR A 3 17.57 -14.46 -6.67
N LEU A 4 16.58 -13.81 -7.29
CA LEU A 4 15.18 -13.89 -6.85
C LEU A 4 14.33 -14.55 -7.95
N PRO A 5 13.31 -15.35 -7.58
CA PRO A 5 12.37 -15.89 -8.54
C PRO A 5 11.72 -14.79 -9.39
N LYS A 6 11.43 -15.12 -10.65
CA LYS A 6 10.67 -14.20 -11.55
C LYS A 6 9.32 -13.79 -10.97
N ILE A 7 8.74 -14.65 -10.15
CA ILE A 7 7.45 -14.49 -9.47
C ILE A 7 7.54 -13.75 -8.12
N SER A 8 8.65 -13.06 -7.81
CA SER A 8 8.71 -12.14 -6.68
C SER A 8 8.08 -10.80 -7.04
N CYS A 9 7.34 -10.18 -6.11
CA CYS A 9 6.73 -8.88 -6.36
C CYS A 9 7.79 -7.79 -6.62
N SER A 10 7.45 -6.80 -7.45
CA SER A 10 8.37 -5.72 -7.85
C SER A 10 9.00 -4.96 -6.68
N ILE A 11 8.27 -4.79 -5.57
CA ILE A 11 8.77 -4.10 -4.37
C ILE A 11 9.93 -4.88 -3.74
N ILE A 12 9.80 -6.19 -3.58
CA ILE A 12 10.85 -7.05 -3.02
C ILE A 12 12.08 -7.09 -3.94
N LYS A 13 11.86 -7.19 -5.27
CA LYS A 13 12.95 -7.08 -6.26
C LYS A 13 13.67 -5.73 -6.15
N ARG A 14 12.94 -4.63 -6.01
CA ARG A 14 13.50 -3.28 -5.87
C ARG A 14 14.31 -3.14 -4.59
N ILE A 15 13.81 -3.61 -3.45
CA ILE A 15 14.55 -3.58 -2.18
C ILE A 15 15.86 -4.38 -2.31
N PHE A 16 15.81 -5.60 -2.86
CA PHE A 16 17.00 -6.42 -3.06
C PHE A 16 18.04 -5.74 -3.96
N ASN A 17 17.61 -5.27 -5.14
CA ASN A 17 18.50 -4.61 -6.09
C ASN A 17 19.13 -3.35 -5.50
N ASN A 18 18.34 -2.54 -4.79
CA ASN A 18 18.84 -1.33 -4.12
C ASN A 18 19.84 -1.67 -3.00
N ALA A 19 19.57 -2.69 -2.18
CA ALA A 19 20.47 -3.11 -1.11
C ALA A 19 21.84 -3.53 -1.67
N LEU A 20 21.87 -4.28 -2.77
CA LEU A 20 23.12 -4.70 -3.41
C LEU A 20 23.84 -3.57 -4.13
N ALA A 21 23.10 -2.69 -4.81
CA ALA A 21 23.67 -1.58 -5.58
C ALA A 21 24.26 -0.50 -4.67
N PHE A 22 23.55 -0.11 -3.60
CA PHE A 22 23.98 0.96 -2.71
C PHE A 22 24.89 0.48 -1.57
N ARG A 23 24.80 -0.80 -1.19
CA ARG A 23 25.53 -1.39 -0.05
C ARG A 23 25.54 -0.48 1.19
N PRO A 24 24.37 -0.07 1.70
CA PRO A 24 24.30 0.82 2.85
C PRO A 24 25.01 0.22 4.07
N GLN A 25 25.63 1.08 4.88
CA GLN A 25 26.35 0.66 6.09
C GLN A 25 25.45 -0.07 7.12
N LYS A 26 24.15 0.24 7.09
CA LYS A 26 23.13 -0.33 7.95
C LYS A 26 21.77 -0.20 7.28
N ILE A 27 20.93 -1.21 7.43
CA ILE A 27 19.52 -1.22 7.01
C ILE A 27 18.67 -1.47 8.26
N ILE A 28 17.68 -0.62 8.50
CA ILE A 28 16.59 -0.92 9.45
C ILE A 28 15.45 -1.49 8.62
N PHE A 29 15.06 -2.74 8.89
CA PHE A 29 14.08 -3.42 8.07
C PHE A 29 12.96 -3.99 8.92
N ASP A 30 11.76 -3.43 8.76
CA ASP A 30 10.56 -3.96 9.41
C ASP A 30 10.17 -5.30 8.79
N VAL A 31 10.10 -6.33 9.62
CA VAL A 31 9.73 -7.70 9.29
C VAL A 31 8.53 -8.10 10.15
N GLY A 32 7.76 -9.09 9.68
CA GLY A 32 6.63 -9.61 10.43
C GLY A 32 5.27 -9.28 9.80
N GLU A 33 4.25 -9.40 10.62
CA GLU A 33 2.83 -9.45 10.26
C GLU A 33 2.37 -8.18 9.54
N GLY A 34 2.94 -7.03 9.91
CA GLY A 34 2.64 -5.74 9.28
C GLY A 34 3.21 -5.53 7.87
N LYS A 35 4.02 -6.47 7.36
CA LYS A 35 4.63 -6.41 6.02
C LYS A 35 4.20 -7.60 5.17
N CYS A 36 5.09 -8.58 5.04
CA CYS A 36 4.85 -9.85 4.37
C CYS A 36 6.02 -10.80 4.64
N ASP A 37 5.79 -12.10 4.49
CA ASP A 37 6.86 -13.10 4.60
C ASP A 37 7.95 -12.92 3.54
N SER A 38 7.63 -12.40 2.35
CA SER A 38 8.66 -12.09 1.35
C SER A 38 9.68 -11.08 1.87
N GLY A 39 9.27 -10.08 2.67
CA GLY A 39 10.18 -9.14 3.32
C GLY A 39 11.05 -9.82 4.37
N ARG A 40 10.45 -10.69 5.19
CA ARG A 40 11.17 -11.48 6.21
C ARG A 40 12.23 -12.40 5.57
N PHE A 41 11.87 -13.12 4.52
CA PHE A 41 12.83 -13.97 3.78
C PHE A 41 13.93 -13.13 3.12
N LEU A 42 13.58 -11.98 2.54
CA LEU A 42 14.56 -11.08 1.94
C LEU A 42 15.59 -10.58 2.98
N SER A 43 15.15 -10.21 4.19
CA SER A 43 16.05 -9.81 5.28
C SER A 43 17.07 -10.91 5.58
N TRP A 44 16.59 -12.14 5.77
CA TRP A 44 17.44 -13.30 6.04
C TRP A 44 18.45 -13.54 4.90
N ILE A 45 18.00 -13.54 3.64
CA ILE A 45 18.88 -13.73 2.47
C ILE A 45 19.99 -12.66 2.44
N LEU A 46 19.65 -11.39 2.62
CA LEU A 46 20.62 -10.30 2.57
C LEU A 46 21.66 -10.37 3.71
N LYS A 47 21.24 -10.81 4.90
CA LYS A 47 22.15 -11.04 6.04
C LYS A 47 23.08 -12.21 5.78
N GLU A 48 22.51 -13.40 5.53
CA GLU A 48 23.27 -14.65 5.51
C GLU A 48 24.10 -14.84 4.24
N HIS A 49 23.62 -14.34 3.09
CA HIS A 49 24.26 -14.59 1.80
C HIS A 49 24.96 -13.38 1.18
N PHE A 50 24.66 -12.16 1.66
CA PHE A 50 25.25 -10.93 1.13
C PHE A 50 25.99 -10.09 2.18
N ASN A 51 26.07 -10.60 3.42
CA ASN A 51 26.76 -10.01 4.56
C ASN A 51 26.34 -8.55 4.81
N MET A 52 25.05 -8.27 4.68
CA MET A 52 24.48 -6.94 4.92
C MET A 52 24.18 -6.75 6.42
N ASN A 53 24.50 -5.56 6.93
CA ASN A 53 24.16 -5.17 8.29
C ASN A 53 22.68 -4.75 8.39
N ILE A 54 21.81 -5.69 8.73
CA ILE A 54 20.37 -5.45 8.83
C ILE A 54 19.90 -5.61 10.27
N ILE A 55 19.26 -4.56 10.80
CA ILE A 55 18.52 -4.57 12.06
C ILE A 55 17.06 -4.80 11.71
N GLU A 56 16.55 -5.97 12.10
CA GLU A 56 15.15 -6.33 11.92
C GLU A 56 14.30 -5.68 13.03
N THR A 57 13.20 -5.04 12.63
CA THR A 57 12.19 -4.50 13.56
C THR A 57 10.87 -5.24 13.37
N ARG A 58 9.99 -5.17 14.36
CA ARG A 58 8.62 -5.68 14.26
C ARG A 58 7.68 -4.69 14.90
N ASN A 59 6.71 -4.17 14.15
CA ASN A 59 5.65 -3.36 14.74
C ASN A 59 4.56 -4.26 15.35
N GLN A 60 4.45 -4.24 16.69
CA GLN A 60 3.46 -4.99 17.47
C GLN A 60 2.40 -4.08 18.09
N ASN A 61 2.30 -2.82 17.64
CA ASN A 61 1.31 -1.89 18.17
C ASN A 61 -0.10 -2.43 17.95
N ARG A 62 -0.94 -2.30 18.98
CA ARG A 62 -2.37 -2.66 18.94
C ARG A 62 -3.28 -1.47 19.18
N LYS A 63 -2.72 -0.36 19.68
CA LYS A 63 -3.46 0.88 19.92
C LYS A 63 -3.28 1.80 18.72
N GLY A 64 -4.36 1.99 17.98
CA GLY A 64 -4.40 2.89 16.83
C GLY A 64 -4.30 4.37 17.20
N ARG A 65 -3.77 5.16 16.26
CA ARG A 65 -3.70 6.63 16.34
C ARG A 65 -4.79 7.34 15.53
N GLY A 66 -5.57 6.61 14.74
CA GLY A 66 -6.61 7.16 13.86
C GLY A 66 -6.18 7.20 12.39
N THR A 67 -7.13 7.63 11.54
CA THR A 67 -7.03 7.57 10.07
C THR A 67 -7.46 8.89 9.40
N ILE A 68 -7.09 10.01 10.02
CA ILE A 68 -7.54 11.37 9.66
C ILE A 68 -7.14 11.71 8.22
N ILE A 69 -5.92 11.39 7.81
CA ILE A 69 -5.39 11.65 6.47
C ILE A 69 -6.14 10.79 5.44
N CYS A 70 -6.33 9.49 5.70
CA CYS A 70 -7.09 8.58 4.84
C CYS A 70 -8.51 9.10 4.55
N ASP A 71 -9.17 9.68 5.55
CA ASP A 71 -10.57 10.13 5.49
C ASP A 71 -10.73 11.62 5.07
N SER A 72 -9.62 12.35 4.85
CA SER A 72 -9.63 13.79 4.53
C SER A 72 -10.09 14.14 3.10
N LYS A 73 -10.27 15.43 2.80
CA LYS A 73 -10.57 15.94 1.45
C LYS A 73 -9.37 16.03 0.49
N LEU A 74 -8.16 15.82 1.00
CA LEU A 74 -6.94 16.02 0.22
C LEU A 74 -6.90 15.16 -1.06
N PRO A 75 -6.17 15.60 -2.11
CA PRO A 75 -5.86 14.76 -3.26
C PRO A 75 -5.17 13.46 -2.83
N LEU A 76 -5.45 12.36 -3.55
CA LEU A 76 -4.99 11.03 -3.16
C LEU A 76 -3.46 10.97 -3.02
N ARG A 77 -2.71 11.57 -3.94
CA ARG A 77 -1.25 11.66 -3.90
C ARG A 77 -0.75 12.31 -2.61
N GLU A 78 -1.33 13.46 -2.25
CA GLU A 78 -0.95 14.20 -1.05
C GLU A 78 -1.21 13.38 0.22
N LYS A 79 -2.32 12.63 0.28
CA LYS A 79 -2.59 11.73 1.41
C LYS A 79 -1.48 10.69 1.59
N PHE A 80 -1.04 10.04 0.51
CA PHE A 80 0.06 9.06 0.58
C PHE A 80 1.36 9.71 1.03
N ASP A 81 1.69 10.87 0.48
CA ASP A 81 2.92 11.59 0.84
C ASP A 81 2.90 11.99 2.32
N LEU A 82 1.78 12.52 2.84
CA LEU A 82 1.62 12.84 4.25
C LEU A 82 1.73 11.61 5.15
N ILE A 83 1.04 10.51 4.82
CA ILE A 83 1.10 9.27 5.60
C ILE A 83 2.54 8.73 5.69
N LEU A 84 3.27 8.73 4.57
CA LEU A 84 4.65 8.26 4.53
C LEU A 84 5.60 9.20 5.28
N ASN A 85 5.44 10.51 5.13
CA ASN A 85 6.27 11.50 5.82
C ASN A 85 6.00 11.50 7.34
N ASN A 86 4.79 11.17 7.77
CA ASN A 86 4.41 11.11 9.18
C ASN A 86 5.08 9.97 9.97
N ILE A 87 5.74 9.04 9.28
CA ILE A 87 6.61 8.04 9.93
C ILE A 87 7.89 8.70 10.46
N ILE A 88 8.44 9.63 9.67
CA ILE A 88 9.72 10.29 9.94
C ILE A 88 9.50 11.43 10.92
N ASP A 89 8.50 12.26 10.65
CA ASP A 89 8.16 13.44 11.42
C ASP A 89 6.71 13.33 11.91
N ASN A 90 6.56 12.70 13.08
CA ASN A 90 5.26 12.38 13.66
C ASN A 90 4.55 13.66 14.11
N LYS A 91 3.46 14.00 13.40
CA LYS A 91 2.60 15.16 13.60
C LYS A 91 1.15 14.73 13.71
N ASP A 92 0.44 15.44 14.57
CA ASP A 92 -1.01 15.43 14.58
C ASP A 92 -1.52 16.38 13.51
N TYR A 93 -2.56 15.93 12.79
CA TYR A 93 -3.16 16.70 11.71
C TYR A 93 -4.62 17.00 12.04
N GLU A 94 -5.01 18.25 11.84
CA GLU A 94 -6.40 18.68 11.80
C GLU A 94 -6.79 18.91 10.34
N LEU A 95 -7.39 17.88 9.72
CA LEU A 95 -7.81 17.92 8.32
C LEU A 95 -9.32 17.82 8.21
N GLU A 96 -9.88 18.55 7.25
CA GLU A 96 -11.29 18.42 6.92
C GLU A 96 -11.57 17.03 6.35
N ARG A 97 -12.52 16.31 6.97
CA ARG A 97 -13.01 15.01 6.52
C ARG A 97 -13.82 15.18 5.23
N GLU A 98 -13.66 14.26 4.28
CA GLU A 98 -14.59 14.14 3.15
C GLU A 98 -15.83 13.35 3.60
N PRO A 99 -17.03 13.96 3.72
CA PRO A 99 -18.22 13.25 4.15
C PRO A 99 -18.77 12.28 3.07
N HIS A 100 -18.63 12.60 1.79
CA HIS A 100 -19.27 11.89 0.67
C HIS A 100 -18.27 11.63 -0.47
N PRO A 101 -17.33 10.68 -0.28
CA PRO A 101 -16.27 10.45 -1.23
C PRO A 101 -16.83 9.80 -2.48
N ARG A 102 -16.43 10.31 -3.64
CA ARG A 102 -16.86 9.79 -4.94
C ARG A 102 -16.14 8.50 -5.34
N ALA A 103 -15.04 8.19 -4.65
CA ALA A 103 -14.24 7.01 -4.90
C ALA A 103 -13.55 6.52 -3.63
N GLY A 104 -13.24 5.23 -3.63
CA GLY A 104 -12.43 4.55 -2.64
C GLY A 104 -11.19 3.95 -3.28
N PHE A 105 -10.09 3.93 -2.55
CA PHE A 105 -8.85 3.30 -2.98
C PHE A 105 -8.33 2.38 -1.88
N TRP A 106 -8.59 1.08 -2.04
CA TRP A 106 -8.00 0.03 -1.23
C TRP A 106 -6.66 -0.34 -1.85
N SER A 107 -5.56 -0.24 -1.09
CA SER A 107 -4.24 -0.46 -1.67
C SER A 107 -3.19 -0.99 -0.71
N VAL A 108 -2.21 -1.66 -1.32
CA VAL A 108 -0.85 -1.86 -0.81
C VAL A 108 0.09 -0.82 -1.44
N PRO A 109 1.38 -0.72 -1.06
CA PRO A 109 2.31 0.20 -1.69
C PRO A 109 2.31 0.06 -3.22
N CYS A 110 2.08 1.17 -3.91
CA CYS A 110 2.04 1.23 -5.37
C CYS A 110 3.45 1.47 -5.91
N TRP A 111 3.92 0.61 -6.81
CA TRP A 111 5.20 0.84 -7.49
C TRP A 111 5.14 2.06 -8.41
N ASP A 112 4.03 2.23 -9.14
CA ASP A 112 3.76 3.37 -10.02
C ASP A 112 2.82 4.35 -9.32
N THR A 113 3.35 5.49 -8.88
CA THR A 113 2.55 6.51 -8.19
C THR A 113 1.63 7.27 -9.15
N GLY A 114 1.76 7.10 -10.47
CA GLY A 114 0.84 7.68 -11.45
C GLY A 114 -0.59 7.15 -11.36
N ILE A 115 -0.83 6.11 -10.56
CA ILE A 115 -2.19 5.63 -10.24
C ILE A 115 -2.99 6.67 -9.47
N PHE A 116 -2.33 7.48 -8.63
CA PHE A 116 -3.02 8.41 -7.73
C PHE A 116 -3.72 9.54 -8.49
N ASP A 117 -3.20 9.90 -9.67
CA ASP A 117 -3.73 10.99 -10.49
C ASP A 117 -5.01 10.61 -11.23
N LEU A 118 -5.41 9.33 -11.19
CA LEU A 118 -6.65 8.84 -11.82
C LEU A 118 -7.89 9.06 -10.93
N PHE A 119 -7.67 9.41 -9.66
CA PHE A 119 -8.72 9.48 -8.66
C PHE A 119 -9.14 10.92 -8.40
N PRO A 120 -10.44 11.17 -8.14
CA PRO A 120 -10.90 12.49 -7.73
C PRO A 120 -10.35 12.88 -6.35
N GLU A 121 -10.34 14.18 -6.06
CA GLU A 121 -10.08 14.71 -4.72
C GLU A 121 -11.05 14.13 -3.69
N GLY A 122 -10.62 14.02 -2.43
CA GLY A 122 -11.42 13.43 -1.37
C GLY A 122 -11.59 11.91 -1.45
N THR A 123 -10.95 11.22 -2.41
CA THR A 123 -10.95 9.74 -2.49
C THR A 123 -10.56 9.11 -1.16
N ARG A 124 -11.38 8.23 -0.60
CA ARG A 124 -11.11 7.59 0.69
C ARG A 124 -10.08 6.47 0.55
N ILE A 125 -9.10 6.44 1.44
CA ILE A 125 -8.11 5.35 1.48
C ILE A 125 -8.59 4.21 2.39
N PHE A 126 -8.49 2.99 1.89
CA PHE A 126 -8.75 1.74 2.61
C PHE A 126 -7.54 0.79 2.55
N GLY A 127 -7.62 -0.32 3.29
CA GLY A 127 -6.62 -1.39 3.22
C GLY A 127 -5.35 -1.09 4.00
N TRP A 128 -4.25 -1.70 3.58
CA TRP A 128 -3.00 -1.69 4.34
C TRP A 128 -2.48 -0.27 4.61
N THR A 129 -2.63 0.66 3.66
CA THR A 129 -2.24 2.07 3.84
C THR A 129 -2.97 2.73 5.02
N ARG A 130 -4.23 2.33 5.28
CA ARG A 130 -5.02 2.82 6.41
C ARG A 130 -4.50 2.26 7.75
N CYS A 131 -4.15 0.99 7.80
CA CYS A 131 -3.47 0.37 8.95
C CYS A 131 -2.13 1.05 9.23
N PHE A 132 -1.44 1.46 8.16
CA PHE A 132 -0.14 2.11 8.22
C PHE A 132 -0.22 3.52 8.82
N GLU A 133 -1.19 4.34 8.41
CA GLU A 133 -1.48 5.63 9.08
C GLU A 133 -1.81 5.41 10.57
N ASN A 134 -2.71 4.46 10.84
CA ASN A 134 -3.18 4.13 12.19
C ASN A 134 -2.05 3.65 13.12
N GLY A 135 -0.92 3.21 12.56
CA GLY A 135 0.23 2.70 13.30
C GLY A 135 0.10 1.24 13.73
N THR A 136 -0.91 0.51 13.25
CA THR A 136 -1.19 -0.90 13.55
C THR A 136 -1.21 -1.72 12.25
N PRO A 137 -0.05 -1.95 11.61
CA PRO A 137 0.03 -2.45 10.24
C PRO A 137 -0.47 -3.89 10.02
N ASP A 138 -0.69 -4.65 11.09
CA ASP A 138 -1.27 -6.01 11.09
C ASP A 138 -2.74 -6.06 11.56
N ASP A 139 -3.40 -4.90 11.65
CA ASP A 139 -4.81 -4.80 12.02
C ASP A 139 -5.71 -5.25 10.87
N LEU A 140 -6.19 -6.50 10.97
CA LEU A 140 -7.04 -7.12 9.95
C LEU A 140 -8.41 -6.44 9.84
N GLU A 141 -8.96 -5.93 10.94
CA GLU A 141 -10.27 -5.28 10.93
C GLU A 141 -10.21 -3.98 10.13
N ILE A 142 -9.19 -3.14 10.38
CA ILE A 142 -8.96 -1.92 9.60
C ILE A 142 -8.64 -2.25 8.14
N GLU A 143 -7.88 -3.30 7.87
CA GLU A 143 -7.50 -3.65 6.50
C GLU A 143 -8.68 -4.17 5.68
N CYS A 144 -9.62 -4.87 6.33
CA CYS A 144 -10.84 -5.38 5.71
C CYS A 144 -11.96 -4.34 5.67
N TYR A 145 -11.85 -3.27 6.44
CA TYR A 145 -12.82 -2.19 6.45
C TYR A 145 -12.87 -1.50 5.09
N VAL A 146 -14.05 -1.56 4.48
CA VAL A 146 -14.44 -0.82 3.29
C VAL A 146 -15.87 -0.35 3.51
N GLU A 147 -16.13 0.92 3.26
CA GLU A 147 -17.45 1.48 3.36
C GLU A 147 -18.30 1.09 2.14
N LYS A 148 -19.56 0.77 2.39
CA LYS A 148 -20.49 0.30 1.36
C LYS A 148 -20.80 1.42 0.38
N ASP A 149 -21.16 1.04 -0.83
CA ASP A 149 -21.66 1.92 -1.90
C ASP A 149 -20.67 2.95 -2.45
N ILE A 150 -19.48 3.10 -1.87
CA ILE A 150 -18.37 3.86 -2.48
C ILE A 150 -17.72 3.04 -3.60
N PRO A 151 -17.63 3.57 -4.84
CA PRO A 151 -16.89 2.94 -5.93
C PRO A 151 -15.42 2.77 -5.57
N THR A 152 -15.03 1.54 -5.22
CA THR A 152 -13.70 1.27 -4.68
C THR A 152 -12.85 0.50 -5.69
N VAL A 153 -11.66 1.02 -5.95
CA VAL A 153 -10.61 0.31 -6.68
C VAL A 153 -9.74 -0.42 -5.65
N PHE A 154 -9.57 -1.72 -5.86
CA PHE A 154 -8.78 -2.63 -5.03
C PHE A 154 -7.48 -2.94 -5.78
N TYR A 155 -6.46 -2.16 -5.49
CA TYR A 155 -5.13 -2.31 -6.09
C TYR A 155 -4.24 -3.23 -5.26
N ALA A 156 -3.62 -4.20 -5.92
CA ALA A 156 -2.56 -5.00 -5.35
C ALA A 156 -1.42 -5.22 -6.34
N GLN A 157 -0.20 -5.28 -5.80
CA GLN A 157 1.00 -5.61 -6.57
C GLN A 157 0.96 -7.09 -6.95
N THR A 158 1.27 -7.43 -8.21
CA THR A 158 1.37 -8.84 -8.62
C THR A 158 2.36 -9.60 -7.71
N PHE A 159 1.99 -10.83 -7.39
CA PHE A 159 2.70 -11.72 -6.45
C PHE A 159 2.73 -11.27 -4.98
N CYS A 160 1.96 -10.24 -4.61
CA CYS A 160 1.70 -9.93 -3.21
C CYS A 160 0.63 -10.89 -2.63
N SER A 161 0.81 -11.36 -1.39
CA SER A 161 -0.20 -12.19 -0.70
C SER A 161 -1.53 -11.45 -0.49
N LYS A 162 -1.48 -10.11 -0.43
CA LYS A 162 -2.65 -9.24 -0.27
C LYS A 162 -3.61 -9.28 -1.47
N ASN A 163 -3.21 -9.86 -2.62
CA ASN A 163 -4.13 -10.13 -3.74
C ASN A 163 -5.33 -10.98 -3.32
N LEU A 164 -5.15 -11.91 -2.37
CA LEU A 164 -6.25 -12.74 -1.85
C LEU A 164 -7.36 -11.87 -1.25
N LEU A 165 -6.96 -10.91 -0.40
CA LEU A 165 -7.88 -9.99 0.26
C LEU A 165 -8.47 -8.99 -0.73
N ALA A 166 -7.62 -8.36 -1.55
CA ALA A 166 -8.03 -7.40 -2.57
C ALA A 166 -9.09 -7.98 -3.51
N LYS A 167 -8.87 -9.20 -4.03
CA LYS A 167 -9.80 -9.87 -4.94
C LYS A 167 -11.12 -10.21 -4.27
N ASN A 168 -11.06 -10.72 -3.03
CA ASN A 168 -12.26 -11.07 -2.27
C ASN A 168 -13.10 -9.83 -1.95
N LEU A 169 -12.47 -8.76 -1.44
CA LEU A 169 -13.17 -7.52 -1.12
C LEU A 169 -13.74 -6.86 -2.38
N ALA A 170 -12.99 -6.82 -3.49
CA ALA A 170 -13.53 -6.31 -4.76
C ALA A 170 -14.82 -7.04 -5.18
N ARG A 171 -14.89 -8.36 -4.99
CA ARG A 171 -16.12 -9.14 -5.24
C ARG A 171 -17.25 -8.76 -4.28
N VAL A 172 -16.96 -8.68 -2.98
CA VAL A 172 -17.97 -8.37 -1.94
C VAL A 172 -18.55 -6.97 -2.12
N TYR A 173 -17.70 -5.99 -2.37
CA TYR A 173 -18.06 -4.57 -2.48
C TYR A 173 -18.35 -4.12 -3.92
N ARG A 174 -18.39 -5.06 -4.89
CA ARG A 174 -18.62 -4.79 -6.32
C ARG A 174 -17.68 -3.70 -6.86
N GLY A 175 -16.43 -3.74 -6.42
CA GLY A 175 -15.36 -2.84 -6.81
C GLY A 175 -14.50 -3.37 -7.95
N LEU A 176 -13.54 -2.56 -8.40
CA LEU A 176 -12.60 -2.94 -9.45
C LEU A 176 -11.34 -3.55 -8.83
N TYR A 177 -11.07 -4.83 -9.11
CA TYR A 177 -9.80 -5.45 -8.76
C TYR A 177 -8.73 -5.12 -9.81
N VAL A 178 -7.61 -4.55 -9.37
CA VAL A 178 -6.46 -4.22 -10.20
C VAL A 178 -5.24 -4.96 -9.68
N ASP A 179 -4.71 -5.85 -10.51
CA ASP A 179 -3.45 -6.56 -10.29
C ASP A 179 -2.41 -6.02 -11.28
N CYS A 180 -1.34 -5.44 -10.76
CA CYS A 180 -0.31 -4.82 -11.59
C CYS A 180 1.10 -5.15 -11.09
N ASP A 181 2.01 -5.52 -11.99
CA ASP A 181 3.43 -5.63 -11.69
C ASP A 181 4.20 -4.43 -12.26
N GLY A 182 4.88 -3.67 -11.40
CA GLY A 182 5.59 -2.46 -11.79
C GLY A 182 4.68 -1.35 -12.34
N ARG A 183 4.95 -0.93 -13.58
CA ARG A 183 4.36 0.25 -14.21
C ARG A 183 2.94 0.00 -14.70
N LEU A 184 2.04 0.98 -14.50
CA LEU A 184 0.69 0.93 -15.05
C LEU A 184 0.71 1.01 -16.58
N THR A 185 0.00 0.09 -17.22
CA THR A 185 -0.25 0.14 -18.66
C THR A 185 -1.39 1.12 -18.98
N ALA A 186 -1.43 1.64 -20.21
CA ALA A 186 -2.54 2.48 -20.66
C ALA A 186 -3.91 1.78 -20.52
N SER A 187 -3.95 0.46 -20.75
CA SER A 187 -5.17 -0.34 -20.59
C SER A 187 -5.65 -0.38 -19.14
N VAL A 188 -4.74 -0.53 -18.17
CA VAL A 188 -5.12 -0.54 -16.74
C VAL A 188 -5.61 0.85 -16.31
N LYS A 189 -4.95 1.91 -16.77
CA LYS A 189 -5.39 3.30 -16.49
C LYS A 189 -6.80 3.55 -17.01
N ALA A 190 -7.06 3.21 -18.27
CA ALA A 190 -8.38 3.37 -18.90
C ALA A 190 -9.47 2.56 -18.19
N GLN A 191 -9.16 1.35 -17.69
CA GLN A 191 -10.10 0.55 -16.89
C GLN A 191 -10.46 1.22 -15.57
N ILE A 192 -9.47 1.80 -14.87
CA ILE A 192 -9.69 2.53 -13.61
C ILE A 192 -10.54 3.77 -13.89
N GLU A 193 -10.17 4.58 -14.88
CA GLU A 193 -10.90 5.79 -15.25
C GLU A 193 -12.35 5.48 -15.64
N ALA A 194 -12.57 4.47 -16.49
CA ALA A 194 -13.92 4.06 -16.89
C ALA A 194 -14.76 3.56 -15.71
N PHE A 195 -14.17 2.78 -14.79
CA PHE A 195 -14.86 2.33 -13.59
C PHE A 195 -15.28 3.51 -12.70
N LEU A 196 -14.35 4.44 -12.45
CA LEU A 196 -14.62 5.62 -11.64
C LEU A 196 -15.65 6.54 -12.29
N TYR A 197 -15.61 6.71 -13.61
CA TYR A 197 -16.59 7.49 -14.35
C TYR A 197 -17.99 6.87 -14.29
N LEU A 198 -18.12 5.56 -14.51
CA LEU A 198 -19.43 4.88 -14.59
C LEU A 198 -20.07 4.62 -13.22
N ARG A 199 -19.29 4.60 -12.14
CA ARG A 199 -19.79 4.29 -10.78
C ARG A 199 -19.71 5.47 -9.82
N GLY A 200 -18.85 6.46 -10.08
CA GLY A 200 -18.61 7.66 -9.23
C GLY A 200 -19.37 8.93 -9.65
N THR A 201 -20.32 8.78 -10.58
CA THR A 201 -21.38 9.74 -10.91
C THR A 201 -22.70 9.22 -10.36
#